data_AF-A0A936NEU4-F1
#
_entry.id   AF-A0A936NEU4-F1
#
_cell.length_a   1.000
_cell.length_b   1.000
_cell.length_c   1.000
_cell.angle_alpha   90.00
_cell.angle_beta   90.00
_cell.angle_gamma   90.00
#
_symmetry.space_group_name_H-M   'P 1'
#
loop_
_entity.id
_entity.type
_entity.pdbx_description
1 polymer ?
#
loop_
_entity_poly.entity_id
_entity_poly.type
_entity_poly.pdbx_seq_one_letter_code
_entity_poly.pdbx_strand_id
1 'polypeptide(L)'
;MHHINLACAEAGRRMRAALPPDAEIGTTNVMSVAYPYEPTDERTAKRKRAIEALAIDMHLDPAGGLGYPFEATPLLKLMKRHIEDGDLEAARFEYDFMGVQCYGPLVALRKLPVIGAVPTMTVPSAEAR
;
A
#
# COMPACT_ATOMS: atom_id res chain seq x y z
N MET A 1 -5.35 3.95 -7.43
CA MET A 1 -5.31 2.93 -6.36
C MET A 1 -6.63 2.23 -6.17
N HIS A 2 -7.71 2.93 -5.80
CA HIS A 2 -9.01 2.27 -5.63
C HIS A 2 -9.45 1.39 -6.81
N HIS A 3 -9.50 1.98 -8.01
CA HIS A 3 -9.87 1.25 -9.22
C HIS A 3 -8.90 0.10 -9.56
N ILE A 4 -7.62 0.18 -9.13
CA ILE A 4 -6.66 -0.91 -9.35
C ILE A 4 -7.06 -2.10 -8.50
N ASN A 5 -7.37 -1.89 -7.21
CA ASN A 5 -7.78 -2.96 -6.32
C ASN A 5 -9.10 -3.60 -6.78
N LEU A 6 -10.07 -2.79 -7.23
CA LEU A 6 -11.31 -3.28 -7.84
C LEU A 6 -11.04 -4.13 -9.09
N ALA A 7 -10.22 -3.62 -10.01
CA ALA A 7 -9.88 -4.33 -11.23
C ALA A 7 -9.15 -5.65 -10.96
N CYS A 8 -8.20 -5.67 -10.01
CA CYS A 8 -7.48 -6.88 -9.64
C CYS A 8 -8.40 -7.90 -8.98
N ALA A 9 -9.28 -7.47 -8.06
CA ALA A 9 -10.25 -8.36 -7.43
C ALA A 9 -11.24 -8.97 -8.44
N GLU A 10 -11.72 -8.16 -9.39
CA GLU A 10 -12.60 -8.63 -10.46
C GLU A 10 -11.87 -9.57 -11.43
N ALA A 11 -10.63 -9.27 -11.80
CA ALA A 11 -9.80 -10.16 -12.59
C ALA A 11 -9.59 -11.51 -11.87
N GLY A 12 -9.29 -11.48 -10.56
CA GLY A 12 -9.15 -12.67 -9.73
C GLY A 12 -10.42 -13.52 -9.74
N ARG A 13 -11.60 -12.92 -9.56
CA ARG A 13 -12.88 -13.64 -9.64
C ARG A 13 -13.11 -14.29 -11.00
N ARG A 14 -12.83 -13.57 -12.09
CA ARG A 14 -12.96 -14.12 -13.45
C ARG A 14 -11.97 -15.24 -13.72
N MET A 15 -10.73 -15.10 -13.28
CA MET A 15 -9.72 -16.15 -13.36
C MET A 15 -10.18 -17.39 -12.58
N ARG A 16 -10.67 -17.22 -11.34
CA ARG A 16 -11.16 -18.33 -10.52
C ARG A 16 -12.35 -19.06 -11.16
N ALA A 17 -13.21 -18.34 -11.88
CA ALA A 17 -14.35 -18.93 -12.60
C ALA A 17 -13.95 -19.66 -13.90
N ALA A 18 -12.84 -19.27 -14.53
CA ALA A 18 -12.44 -19.76 -15.85
C ALA A 18 -11.30 -20.79 -15.83
N LEU A 19 -10.47 -20.79 -14.79
CA LEU A 19 -9.30 -21.66 -14.67
C LEU A 19 -9.63 -22.96 -13.93
N PRO A 20 -8.80 -24.01 -14.10
CA PRO A 20 -8.90 -25.23 -13.31
C PRO A 20 -8.89 -24.98 -11.79
N PRO A 21 -9.53 -25.83 -10.97
CA PRO A 21 -9.62 -25.64 -9.52
C PRO A 21 -8.27 -25.56 -8.79
N ASP A 22 -7.23 -26.16 -9.35
CA ASP A 22 -5.86 -26.20 -8.83
C ASP A 22 -4.98 -25.04 -9.31
N ALA A 23 -5.51 -24.12 -10.12
CA ALA A 23 -4.79 -22.92 -10.51
C ALA A 23 -4.62 -21.95 -9.33
N GLU A 24 -3.37 -21.54 -9.06
CA GLU A 24 -3.06 -20.52 -8.06
C GLU A 24 -3.13 -19.11 -8.68
N ILE A 25 -3.87 -18.21 -8.04
CA ILE A 25 -4.14 -16.84 -8.48
C ILE A 25 -3.60 -15.89 -7.42
N GLY A 26 -2.61 -15.09 -7.81
CA GLY A 26 -1.97 -14.11 -6.95
C GLY A 26 -1.92 -12.71 -7.55
N THR A 27 -1.40 -11.78 -6.76
CA THR A 27 -1.05 -10.43 -7.20
C THR A 27 0.32 -10.04 -6.67
N THR A 28 0.94 -9.03 -7.28
CA THR A 28 2.27 -8.56 -6.89
C THR A 28 2.23 -7.06 -6.66
N ASN A 29 2.67 -6.61 -5.49
CA ASN A 29 2.73 -5.20 -5.13
C ASN A 29 4.15 -4.78 -4.74
N VAL A 30 4.48 -3.53 -5.05
CA VAL A 30 5.67 -2.89 -4.48
C VAL A 30 5.34 -2.48 -3.05
N MET A 31 6.14 -2.96 -2.10
CA MET A 31 5.97 -2.66 -0.69
C MET A 31 7.29 -2.13 -0.13
N SER A 32 7.21 -1.00 0.57
CA SER A 32 8.36 -0.38 1.20
C SER A 32 8.03 -0.03 2.64
N VAL A 33 8.88 -0.49 3.55
CA VAL A 33 8.82 -0.14 4.97
C VAL A 33 9.50 1.21 5.22
N ALA A 34 9.10 1.93 6.26
CA ALA A 34 9.71 3.21 6.61
C ALA A 34 10.92 3.02 7.54
N TYR A 35 11.99 3.77 7.28
CA TYR A 35 13.17 3.88 8.15
C TYR A 35 13.17 5.22 8.93
N PRO A 36 13.60 5.25 10.20
CA PRO A 36 14.03 4.10 11.02
C PRO A 36 12.86 3.17 11.36
N TYR A 37 13.15 1.88 11.50
CA TYR A 37 12.13 0.85 11.80
C TYR A 37 11.48 1.07 13.17
N GLU A 38 12.25 1.57 14.13
CA GLU A 38 11.77 1.93 15.46
C GLU A 38 11.58 3.44 15.56
N PRO A 39 10.35 3.92 15.80
CA PRO A 39 10.12 5.33 16.03
C PRO A 39 10.65 5.75 17.40
N THR A 40 11.33 6.89 17.46
CA THR A 40 11.91 7.45 18.69
C THR A 40 10.94 8.32 19.48
N ASP A 41 9.84 8.74 18.85
CA ASP A 41 8.86 9.68 19.38
C ASP A 41 7.52 9.57 18.63
N GLU A 42 6.46 10.16 19.17
CA GLU A 42 5.10 10.12 18.61
C GLU A 42 5.02 10.69 17.18
N ARG A 43 5.77 11.76 16.88
CA ARG A 43 5.78 12.37 15.55
C ARG A 43 6.40 11.42 14.54
N THR A 44 7.48 10.74 14.90
CA THR A 44 8.13 9.73 14.08
C THR A 44 7.25 8.49 13.91
N ALA A 45 6.54 8.06 14.97
CA ALA A 45 5.55 6.97 14.89
C ALA A 45 4.39 7.29 13.94
N LYS A 46 3.81 8.49 14.03
CA LYS A 46 2.73 8.94 13.15
C LYS A 46 3.17 8.99 11.69
N ARG A 47 4.40 9.44 11.43
CA ARG A 47 4.99 9.47 10.08
C ARG A 47 5.21 8.07 9.54
N LYS A 48 5.80 7.16 10.33
CA LYS A 48 5.96 5.75 9.97
C LYS A 48 4.62 5.13 9.58
N ARG A 49 3.60 5.29 10.44
CA ARG A 49 2.25 4.79 10.20
C ARG A 49 1.65 5.32 8.90
N ALA A 50 1.80 6.61 8.62
CA ALA A 50 1.30 7.24 7.39
C ALA A 50 2.00 6.71 6.14
N ILE A 51 3.32 6.48 6.19
CA ILE A 51 4.08 5.92 5.09
C ILE A 51 3.65 4.47 4.83
N GLU A 52 3.56 3.64 5.87
CA GLU A 52 3.16 2.24 5.73
C GLU A 52 1.72 2.09 5.24
N ALA A 53 0.82 2.99 5.68
CA ALA A 53 -0.54 3.07 5.14
C ALA A 53 -0.57 3.28 3.63
N LEU A 54 0.33 4.14 3.13
CA LEU A 54 0.42 4.48 1.72
C LEU A 54 1.23 3.45 0.92
N ALA A 55 2.25 2.84 1.50
CA ALA A 55 3.17 1.97 0.77
C ALA A 55 2.75 0.48 0.82
N ILE A 56 1.96 0.08 1.82
CA ILE A 56 1.66 -1.34 2.10
C ILE A 56 0.15 -1.52 2.19
N ASP A 57 -0.44 -1.02 3.29
CA ASP A 57 -1.83 -1.29 3.68
C ASP A 57 -2.84 -0.97 2.56
N MET A 58 -2.71 0.18 1.86
CA MET A 58 -3.67 0.55 0.80
C MET A 58 -3.71 -0.42 -0.40
N HIS A 59 -2.71 -1.30 -0.52
CA HIS A 59 -2.63 -2.35 -1.54
C HIS A 59 -3.11 -3.70 -1.01
N LEU A 60 -3.00 -3.94 0.30
CA LEU A 60 -3.22 -5.25 0.94
C LEU A 60 -4.58 -5.34 1.64
N ASP A 61 -4.90 -4.36 2.47
CA ASP A 61 -6.07 -4.36 3.35
C ASP A 61 -7.41 -4.52 2.60
N PRO A 62 -7.61 -3.92 1.40
CA PRO A 62 -8.86 -4.08 0.66
C PRO A 62 -9.11 -5.52 0.21
N ALA A 63 -8.06 -6.22 -0.24
CA ALA A 63 -8.18 -7.62 -0.66
C ALA A 63 -8.60 -8.51 0.51
N GLY A 64 -8.06 -8.24 1.71
CA GLY A 64 -8.41 -8.92 2.96
C GLY A 64 -9.74 -8.48 3.60
N GLY A 65 -10.46 -7.51 3.01
CA GLY A 65 -11.74 -7.02 3.55
C GLY A 65 -11.61 -6.10 4.76
N LEU A 66 -10.43 -5.54 5.03
CA LEU A 66 -10.20 -4.57 6.10
C LEU A 66 -10.50 -3.13 5.68
N GLY A 67 -10.79 -2.90 4.39
CA GLY A 67 -10.99 -1.58 3.82
C GLY A 67 -9.67 -0.83 3.63
N TYR A 68 -9.69 0.50 3.69
CA TYR A 68 -8.48 1.32 3.60
C TYR A 68 -8.17 1.98 4.96
N PRO A 69 -6.88 2.21 5.29
CA PRO A 69 -6.49 2.83 6.56
C PRO A 69 -6.64 4.35 6.53
N PHE A 70 -7.87 4.84 6.34
CA PHE A 70 -8.18 6.26 6.14
C PHE A 70 -7.70 7.18 7.28
N GLU A 71 -7.57 6.65 8.49
CA GLU A 71 -7.14 7.43 9.66
C GLU A 71 -5.61 7.55 9.78
N ALA A 72 -4.84 6.81 8.98
CA ALA A 72 -3.38 6.90 9.01
C ALA A 72 -2.86 8.20 8.38
N THR A 73 -3.54 8.75 7.37
CA THR A 73 -3.14 10.00 6.70
C THR A 73 -4.29 10.67 5.94
N PRO A 74 -4.40 12.02 5.94
CA PRO A 74 -5.37 12.74 5.13
C PRO A 74 -5.28 12.46 3.63
N LEU A 75 -4.10 12.07 3.12
CA LEU A 75 -3.91 11.78 1.70
C LEU A 75 -4.82 10.64 1.21
N LEU A 76 -5.04 9.62 2.05
CA LEU A 76 -5.95 8.50 1.72
C LEU A 76 -7.41 8.95 1.65
N LYS A 77 -7.79 10.00 2.38
CA LYS A 77 -9.17 10.52 2.37
C LYS A 77 -9.54 11.12 1.01
N LEU A 78 -8.56 11.53 0.20
CA LEU A 78 -8.80 12.00 -1.18
C LEU A 78 -9.41 10.93 -2.08
N MET A 79 -9.18 9.65 -1.76
CA MET A 79 -9.71 8.54 -2.54
C MET A 79 -11.21 8.32 -2.31
N LYS A 80 -11.73 8.68 -1.12
CA LYS A 80 -13.13 8.45 -0.72
C LYS A 80 -14.16 8.96 -1.73
N ARG A 81 -13.85 10.06 -2.44
CA ARG A 81 -14.74 10.63 -3.46
C ARG A 81 -14.96 9.74 -4.70
N HIS A 82 -14.19 8.68 -4.86
CA HIS A 82 -14.32 7.72 -5.97
C HIS A 82 -14.67 6.32 -5.46
N ILE A 83 -15.00 6.18 -4.17
CA ILE A 83 -15.45 4.92 -3.61
C ILE A 83 -16.97 4.99 -3.61
N GLU A 84 -17.61 4.10 -4.36
CA GLU A 84 -19.04 3.97 -4.45
C GLU A 84 -19.55 2.89 -3.47
N ASP A 85 -20.86 2.85 -3.26
CA ASP A 85 -21.49 1.86 -2.38
C ASP A 85 -21.24 0.45 -2.91
N GLY A 86 -20.70 -0.42 -2.07
CA GLY A 86 -20.36 -1.81 -2.42
C GLY A 86 -18.94 -2.00 -2.98
N ASP A 87 -18.19 -0.93 -3.25
CA ASP A 87 -16.84 -1.06 -3.79
C ASP A 87 -15.86 -1.70 -2.80
N LEU A 88 -16.02 -1.46 -1.50
CA LEU A 88 -15.14 -2.06 -0.49
C LEU A 88 -15.31 -3.58 -0.43
N GLU A 89 -16.54 -4.05 -0.59
CA GLU A 89 -16.88 -5.46 -0.73
C GLU A 89 -16.37 -6.03 -2.06
N ALA A 90 -16.55 -5.28 -3.16
CA ALA A 90 -16.10 -5.69 -4.49
C ALA A 90 -14.56 -5.75 -4.63
N ALA A 91 -13.83 -4.99 -3.82
CA ALA A 91 -12.36 -5.00 -3.77
C ALA A 91 -11.79 -6.24 -3.05
N ARG A 92 -12.64 -7.05 -2.40
CA ARG A 92 -12.22 -8.27 -1.72
C ARG A 92 -11.94 -9.38 -2.74
N PHE A 93 -10.80 -10.03 -2.56
CA PHE A 93 -10.45 -11.26 -3.26
C PHE A 93 -9.37 -11.99 -2.47
N GLU A 94 -9.63 -13.27 -2.17
CA GLU A 94 -8.68 -14.13 -1.48
C GLU A 94 -7.67 -14.66 -2.51
N TYR A 95 -6.53 -13.98 -2.59
CA TYR A 95 -5.40 -14.44 -3.41
C TYR A 95 -4.73 -15.64 -2.75
N ASP A 96 -4.36 -16.63 -3.55
CA ASP A 96 -3.63 -17.81 -3.06
C ASP A 96 -2.19 -17.45 -2.65
N PHE A 97 -1.61 -16.43 -3.31
CA PHE A 97 -0.30 -15.90 -2.98
C PHE A 97 -0.20 -14.39 -3.20
N MET A 98 0.73 -13.76 -2.47
CA MET A 98 1.08 -12.34 -2.60
C MET A 98 2.55 -12.19 -2.94
N GLY A 99 2.83 -11.68 -4.13
CA GLY A 99 4.17 -11.26 -4.54
C GLY A 99 4.55 -9.94 -3.89
N VAL A 100 5.72 -9.91 -3.26
CA VAL A 100 6.27 -8.70 -2.62
C VAL A 100 7.49 -8.23 -3.40
N GLN A 101 7.41 -7.04 -3.99
CA GLN A 101 8.56 -6.35 -4.57
C GLN A 101 9.10 -5.34 -3.56
N CYS A 102 10.27 -5.61 -2.99
CA CYS A 102 10.92 -4.75 -2.01
C CYS A 102 12.33 -4.36 -2.50
N TYR A 103 12.54 -3.06 -2.72
CA TYR A 103 13.80 -2.51 -3.21
C TYR A 103 14.62 -1.80 -2.11
N GLY A 104 14.06 -1.69 -0.91
CA GLY A 104 14.67 -0.98 0.21
C GLY A 104 13.64 -0.18 1.00
N PRO A 105 14.04 0.30 2.18
CA PRO A 105 13.17 1.13 3.00
C PRO A 105 13.06 2.56 2.43
N LEU A 106 11.93 3.21 2.69
CA LEU A 106 11.78 4.65 2.48
C LEU A 106 12.53 5.37 3.62
N VAL A 107 13.58 6.08 3.23
CA VAL A 107 14.57 6.71 4.11
C VAL A 107 14.45 8.22 4.02
N ALA A 108 13.97 8.81 5.12
CA ALA A 108 13.77 10.24 5.31
C ALA A 108 12.77 10.91 4.33
N LEU A 109 12.21 12.04 4.78
CA LEU A 109 11.42 12.93 3.93
C LEU A 109 12.32 14.09 3.49
N ARG A 110 12.66 14.16 2.21
CA ARG A 110 13.32 15.33 1.63
C ARG A 110 12.29 16.43 1.49
N LYS A 111 12.52 17.59 2.13
CA LYS A 111 11.70 18.78 1.89
C LYS A 111 12.00 19.30 0.48
N LEU A 112 11.02 19.22 -0.40
CA LEU A 112 11.05 19.88 -1.69
C LEU A 112 10.30 21.23 -1.57
N PRO A 113 10.76 22.29 -2.26
CA PRO A 113 10.00 23.52 -2.36
C PRO A 113 8.61 23.22 -2.94
N VAL A 114 7.56 23.85 -2.40
CA VAL A 114 6.15 23.75 -2.85
C VAL A 114 5.46 22.39 -2.58
N ILE A 115 6.13 21.26 -2.75
CA ILE A 115 5.55 19.90 -2.65
C ILE A 115 5.54 19.38 -1.20
N GLY A 116 6.32 20.00 -0.30
CA GLY A 116 6.46 19.56 1.07
C GLY A 116 7.46 18.42 1.21
N ALA A 117 7.29 17.58 2.23
CA ALA A 117 8.26 16.54 2.57
C ALA A 117 7.93 15.24 1.82
N VAL A 118 8.81 14.80 0.91
CA VAL A 118 8.62 13.62 0.05
C VAL A 118 9.55 12.49 0.48
N PRO A 119 9.08 11.24 0.61
CA PRO A 119 9.94 10.10 0.93
C PRO A 119 11.03 9.91 -0.12
N THR A 120 12.26 9.67 0.30
CA THR A 120 13.37 9.32 -0.59
C THR A 120 13.84 7.89 -0.34
N MET A 121 14.43 7.26 -1.37
CA MET A 121 15.14 5.98 -1.20
C MET A 121 16.63 6.16 -0.93
N THR A 122 17.12 7.41 -0.99
CA THR A 122 18.53 7.73 -0.77
C THR A 122 18.78 8.01 0.70
N VAL A 123 19.57 7.17 1.37
CA VAL A 123 20.14 7.54 2.68
C VAL A 123 21.32 8.48 2.40
N PRO A 124 21.35 9.71 2.93
CA PRO A 124 22.49 10.60 2.75
C PRO A 124 23.82 10.00 3.27
N SER A 125 23.74 8.98 4.13
CA SER A 125 24.87 8.24 4.71
C SER A 125 25.07 6.84 4.13
N ALA A 126 24.42 6.46 3.01
CA ALA A 126 24.65 5.16 2.37
C ALA A 126 25.99 5.10 1.61
N GLU A 127 26.52 6.25 1.18
CA GLU A 127 27.86 6.38 0.62
C GLU A 127 28.78 7.06 1.64
N ALA A 128 29.17 6.34 2.69
CA ALA A 128 30.41 6.54 3.47
C ALA A 128 30.37 5.70 4.76
N ARG A 129 30.68 4.41 4.63
CA ARG A 129 31.40 3.66 5.65
C ARG A 129 32.37 2.71 4.96
#